data_AF-A0A7J5NXW2-F1
#
_entry.id   AF-A0A7J5NXW2-F1
#
_cell.length_a   1.000
_cell.length_b   1.000
_cell.length_c   1.000
_cell.angle_alpha   90.00
_cell.angle_beta   90.00
_cell.angle_gamma   90.00
#
_symmetry.space_group_name_H-M   'P 1'
#
loop_
_entity.id
_entity.type
_entity.pdbx_description
1 polymer ?
#
loop_
_entity_poly.entity_id
_entity_poly.type
_entity_poly.pdbx_seq_one_letter_code
_entity_poly.pdbx_strand_id
1 'polypeptide(L)'
;MELNFTVETKDVLLDMIKRHNKMYRMGTPEISDAEYDAEIELLKTLDPDNEWFKHTEPAFVPETRKRALPIPMKSLNKVKDISELKKWYMSLGLKGNAGVICMPKLDGLSLLYNELTGEAYSRGGIENEGQDCTSHYRASIQCYNPASSFHYTFGEFVINRSDWEQHFHGKRSKFTGDIFKSPRNTAAGLLNRDEPCDYLEHASFFRYGVDESSLHDYNNFHSLVISINKSIFTILLL
;
A
#
# COMPACT_ATOMS: atom_id res chain seq x y z
N MET A 1 28.40 3.76 14.15
CA MET A 1 28.58 2.92 12.95
C MET A 1 28.55 3.89 11.79
N GLU A 2 29.72 4.23 11.25
CA GLU A 2 29.85 5.19 10.16
C GLU A 2 29.32 4.56 8.88
N LEU A 3 28.28 5.16 8.30
CA LEU A 3 27.77 4.79 6.99
C LEU A 3 28.67 5.41 5.92
N ASN A 4 29.55 4.60 5.33
CA ASN A 4 30.35 4.99 4.17
C ASN A 4 29.45 5.06 2.92
N PHE A 5 28.86 6.22 2.69
CA PHE A 5 28.23 6.54 1.41
C PHE A 5 29.27 7.21 0.50
N THR A 6 29.90 6.45 -0.38
CA THR A 6 30.54 7.03 -1.58
C THR A 6 29.44 7.38 -2.59
N VAL A 7 28.72 8.47 -2.31
CA VAL A 7 27.81 9.09 -3.27
C VAL A 7 28.60 10.23 -3.91
N GLU A 8 29.16 10.00 -5.09
CA GLU A 8 30.01 11.01 -5.75
C GLU A 8 29.19 12.23 -6.25
N THR A 9 27.88 12.10 -6.51
CA THR A 9 26.99 13.21 -6.89
C THR A 9 25.52 12.96 -6.48
N LYS A 10 24.72 14.04 -6.39
CA LYS A 10 23.26 13.96 -6.11
C LYS A 10 22.49 13.11 -7.12
N ASP A 11 22.97 13.04 -8.37
CA ASP A 11 22.33 12.27 -9.44
C ASP A 11 22.50 10.75 -9.20
N VAL A 12 23.66 10.33 -8.68
CA VAL A 12 23.91 8.94 -8.29
C VAL A 12 22.98 8.51 -7.15
N LEU A 13 22.79 9.37 -6.14
CA LEU A 13 21.83 9.11 -5.05
C LEU A 13 20.41 8.96 -5.58
N LEU A 14 20.00 9.85 -6.50
CA LEU A 14 18.67 9.79 -7.10
C LEU A 14 18.45 8.49 -7.88
N ASP A 15 19.46 8.02 -8.62
CA ASP A 15 19.35 6.76 -9.36
C ASP A 15 19.33 5.53 -8.44
N MET A 16 20.08 5.55 -7.33
CA MET A 16 19.97 4.54 -6.27
C MET A 16 18.57 4.51 -5.67
N ILE A 17 18.01 5.67 -5.29
CA ILE A 17 16.65 5.79 -4.74
C ILE A 17 15.61 5.23 -5.72
N LYS A 18 15.71 5.54 -7.03
CA LYS A 18 14.81 4.99 -8.06
C LYS A 18 14.91 3.46 -8.12
N ARG A 19 16.12 2.91 -8.09
CA ARG A 19 16.37 1.46 -8.11
C ARG A 19 15.79 0.80 -6.86
N HIS A 20 16.12 1.29 -5.68
CA HIS A 20 15.66 0.74 -4.42
C HIS A 20 14.12 0.82 -4.30
N ASN A 21 13.50 1.92 -4.74
CA ASN A 21 12.05 2.04 -4.78
C ASN A 21 11.42 1.00 -5.72
N LYS A 22 11.99 0.81 -6.91
CA LYS A 22 11.54 -0.21 -7.87
C LYS A 22 11.62 -1.61 -7.27
N MET A 23 12.77 -1.97 -6.69
CA MET A 23 13.01 -3.29 -6.09
C MET A 23 12.10 -3.55 -4.89
N TYR A 24 11.90 -2.55 -4.03
CA TYR A 24 10.96 -2.62 -2.92
C TYR A 24 9.53 -2.92 -3.39
N ARG A 25 9.07 -2.21 -4.43
CA ARG A 25 7.72 -2.37 -4.99
C ARG A 25 7.54 -3.69 -5.75
N MET A 26 8.62 -4.25 -6.29
CA MET A 26 8.62 -5.60 -6.86
C MET A 26 8.54 -6.70 -5.80
N GLY A 27 8.73 -6.37 -4.51
CA GLY A 27 8.78 -7.35 -3.42
C GLY A 27 10.18 -7.94 -3.20
N THR A 28 11.20 -7.42 -3.86
CA THR A 28 12.60 -7.90 -3.81
C THR A 28 13.57 -6.81 -3.32
N PRO A 29 13.32 -6.17 -2.16
CA PRO A 29 14.12 -5.04 -1.70
C PRO A 29 15.60 -5.41 -1.54
N GLU A 30 16.48 -4.51 -1.99
CA GLU A 30 17.94 -4.63 -1.87
C GLU A 30 18.46 -4.08 -0.54
N ILE A 31 17.77 -3.08 0.00
CA ILE A 31 18.06 -2.42 1.28
C ILE A 31 16.82 -2.43 2.19
N SER A 32 17.01 -2.14 3.48
CA SER A 32 15.93 -2.01 4.46
C SER A 32 15.18 -0.68 4.32
N ASP A 33 13.96 -0.61 4.85
CA ASP A 33 13.15 0.61 4.89
C ASP A 33 13.85 1.76 5.62
N ALA A 34 14.65 1.45 6.65
CA ALA A 34 15.42 2.45 7.39
C ALA A 34 16.57 3.03 6.56
N GLU A 35 17.25 2.19 5.77
CA GLU A 35 18.29 2.63 4.84
C GLU A 35 17.68 3.46 3.71
N TYR A 36 16.52 3.06 3.17
CA TYR A 36 15.81 3.82 2.16
C TYR A 36 15.34 5.19 2.68
N ASP A 37 14.75 5.22 3.89
CA ASP A 37 14.37 6.47 4.55
C ASP A 37 15.60 7.38 4.74
N ALA A 38 16.79 6.83 5.05
CA ALA A 38 18.02 7.60 5.17
C ALA A 38 18.50 8.19 3.83
N GLU A 39 18.41 7.43 2.73
CA GLU A 39 18.70 7.94 1.37
C GLU A 39 17.78 9.10 1.00
N ILE A 40 16.48 8.99 1.31
CA ILE A 40 15.49 10.04 1.06
C ILE A 40 15.80 11.31 1.86
N GLU A 41 16.12 11.20 3.16
CA GLU A 41 16.46 12.36 3.97
C GLU A 41 17.79 13.01 3.51
N LEU A 42 18.75 12.23 3.03
CA LEU A 42 19.97 12.76 2.42
C LEU A 42 19.65 13.53 1.13
N LEU A 43 18.80 12.99 0.25
CA LEU A 43 18.39 13.68 -0.97
C LEU A 43 17.66 14.99 -0.66
N LYS A 44 16.76 15.01 0.34
CA LYS A 44 16.09 16.25 0.78
C LYS A 44 17.08 17.30 1.28
N THR A 45 18.15 16.87 1.95
CA THR A 45 19.19 17.79 2.44
C THR A 45 20.00 18.39 1.29
N LEU A 46 20.25 17.60 0.23
CA LEU A 46 21.05 18.01 -0.92
C LEU A 46 20.26 18.80 -1.98
N ASP A 47 19.00 18.42 -2.22
CA ASP A 47 18.14 18.96 -3.28
C ASP A 47 16.67 18.92 -2.85
N PRO A 48 16.22 19.82 -1.96
CA PRO A 48 14.87 19.79 -1.39
C PRO A 48 13.75 20.00 -2.42
N ASP A 49 14.05 20.68 -3.54
CA ASP A 49 13.09 21.00 -4.61
C ASP A 49 13.13 19.98 -5.77
N ASN A 50 13.79 18.84 -5.57
CA ASN A 50 13.95 17.80 -6.59
C ASN A 50 12.58 17.30 -7.12
N GLU A 51 12.48 17.08 -8.43
CA GLU A 51 11.27 16.58 -9.09
C GLU A 51 10.77 15.24 -8.51
N TRP A 52 11.67 14.43 -7.95
CA TRP A 52 11.32 13.18 -7.27
C TRP A 52 10.27 13.37 -6.16
N PHE A 53 10.32 14.51 -5.45
CA PHE A 53 9.38 14.81 -4.36
C PHE A 53 8.05 15.39 -4.85
N LYS A 54 7.94 15.75 -6.13
CA LYS A 54 6.75 16.37 -6.72
C LYS A 54 5.74 15.35 -7.25
N HIS A 55 6.15 14.09 -7.38
CA HIS A 55 5.32 13.02 -7.93
C HIS A 55 5.15 11.87 -6.93
N THR A 56 4.05 11.12 -7.09
CA THR A 56 3.89 9.86 -6.33
C THR A 56 4.86 8.83 -6.90
N GLU A 57 5.68 8.23 -6.03
CA GLU A 57 6.67 7.21 -6.40
C GLU A 57 6.10 6.11 -7.32
N PRO A 58 6.71 5.88 -8.50
CA PRO A 58 6.22 4.95 -9.51
C PRO A 58 6.26 3.50 -9.02
N ALA A 59 5.17 2.75 -9.18
CA ALA A 59 5.22 1.29 -9.07
C ALA A 59 5.52 0.64 -10.42
N PHE A 60 6.23 -0.49 -10.38
CA PHE A 60 6.34 -1.36 -11.53
C PHE A 60 4.97 -1.97 -11.85
N VAL A 61 4.57 -1.91 -13.11
CA VAL A 61 3.36 -2.56 -13.62
C VAL A 61 3.77 -3.41 -14.83
N PRO A 62 3.57 -4.75 -14.80
CA PRO A 62 3.75 -5.58 -15.97
C PRO A 62 2.87 -5.07 -17.12
N GLU A 63 3.47 -4.85 -18.28
CA GLU A 63 2.81 -4.19 -19.42
C GLU A 63 1.56 -4.93 -19.90
N THR A 64 1.52 -6.26 -19.73
CA THR A 64 0.39 -7.13 -20.09
C THR A 64 -0.85 -6.93 -19.20
N ARG A 65 -0.64 -6.61 -17.92
CA ARG A 65 -1.71 -6.39 -16.92
C ARG A 65 -1.93 -4.93 -16.59
N LYS A 66 -1.23 -4.01 -17.25
CA LYS A 66 -1.41 -2.57 -17.06
C LYS A 66 -2.82 -2.13 -17.45
N ARG A 67 -3.47 -1.35 -16.59
CA ARG A 67 -4.83 -0.81 -16.81
C ARG A 67 -4.91 0.63 -16.30
N ALA A 68 -5.65 1.48 -16.99
CA ALA A 68 -6.06 2.77 -16.43
C ALA A 68 -7.03 2.51 -15.27
N LEU A 69 -6.85 3.23 -14.16
CA LEU A 69 -7.72 3.08 -13.00
C LEU A 69 -9.03 3.83 -13.19
N PRO A 70 -10.18 3.24 -12.84
CA PRO A 70 -11.47 3.89 -12.96
C PRO A 70 -11.62 5.07 -11.99
N ILE A 71 -10.89 5.06 -10.86
CA ILE A 71 -10.77 6.19 -9.94
C ILE A 71 -9.32 6.37 -9.47
N PRO A 72 -8.86 7.62 -9.22
CA PRO A 72 -7.52 7.88 -8.74
C PRO A 72 -7.29 7.45 -7.30
N MET A 73 -6.22 6.70 -7.09
CA MET A 73 -5.77 6.23 -5.78
C MET A 73 -4.61 7.09 -5.27
N LYS A 74 -4.86 7.90 -4.24
CA LYS A 74 -3.88 8.83 -3.67
C LYS A 74 -2.98 8.16 -2.62
N SER A 75 -1.80 8.73 -2.39
CA SER A 75 -0.95 8.40 -1.24
C SER A 75 -1.33 9.25 -0.02
N LEU A 76 -0.85 8.85 1.15
CA LEU A 76 -0.98 9.61 2.39
C LEU A 76 0.32 10.36 2.67
N ASN A 77 0.21 11.59 3.17
CA ASN A 77 1.34 12.32 3.75
C ASN A 77 1.79 11.63 5.05
N LYS A 78 3.10 11.58 5.29
CA LYS A 78 3.70 11.03 6.52
C LYS A 78 4.07 12.18 7.45
N VAL A 79 3.69 12.07 8.72
CA VAL A 79 4.17 12.95 9.80
C VAL A 79 4.97 12.10 10.78
N LYS A 80 6.13 12.59 11.23
CA LYS A 80 7.05 11.85 12.11
C LYS A 80 6.98 12.33 13.56
N ASP A 81 6.43 13.52 13.82
CA ASP A 81 6.32 14.07 15.16
C ASP A 81 4.98 14.77 15.45
N ILE A 82 4.74 15.03 16.75
CA ILE A 82 3.50 15.63 17.24
C ILE A 82 3.31 17.08 16.79
N SER A 83 4.39 17.80 16.51
CA SER A 83 4.33 19.20 16.06
C SER A 83 3.84 19.27 14.62
N GLU A 84 4.30 18.37 13.76
CA GLU A 84 3.81 18.21 12.39
C GLU A 84 2.34 17.80 12.36
N LEU A 85 1.95 16.85 13.21
CA LEU A 85 0.54 16.45 13.33
C LEU A 85 -0.34 17.63 13.74
N LYS A 86 0.10 18.47 14.69
CA LYS A 86 -0.61 19.69 15.09
C LYS A 86 -0.72 20.69 13.94
N LYS A 87 0.37 20.90 13.18
CA LYS A 87 0.36 21.77 11.99
C LYS A 87 -0.65 21.28 10.95
N TRP A 88 -0.66 19.98 10.65
CA TRP A 88 -1.63 19.37 9.76
C TRP A 88 -3.06 19.56 10.26
N TYR A 89 -3.33 19.27 11.54
CA TYR A 89 -4.65 19.44 12.15
C TYR A 89 -5.14 20.89 12.04
N MET A 90 -4.26 21.86 12.32
CA MET A 90 -4.57 23.29 12.18
C MET A 90 -4.79 23.70 10.72
N SER A 91 -4.06 23.13 9.77
CA SER A 91 -4.19 23.42 8.33
C SER A 91 -5.57 23.06 7.76
N LEU A 92 -6.25 22.09 8.40
CA LEU A 92 -7.61 21.69 8.04
C LEU A 92 -8.69 22.63 8.60
N GLY A 93 -8.31 23.68 9.35
CA GLY A 93 -9.26 24.60 9.97
C GLY A 93 -10.11 23.96 11.09
N LEU A 94 -9.73 22.78 11.58
CA LEU A 94 -10.45 22.05 12.61
C LEU A 94 -10.36 22.78 13.96
N LYS A 95 -11.50 22.96 14.63
CA LYS A 95 -11.60 23.53 15.98
C LYS A 95 -11.66 22.40 17.01
N GLY A 96 -11.35 22.70 18.27
CA GLY A 96 -10.96 21.73 19.34
C GLY A 96 -11.95 20.61 19.72
N ASN A 97 -13.06 20.43 19.01
CA ASN A 97 -14.02 19.34 19.17
C ASN A 97 -14.16 18.45 17.93
N ALA A 98 -13.36 18.64 16.88
CA ALA A 98 -13.42 17.77 15.71
C ALA A 98 -12.92 16.36 16.06
N GLY A 99 -13.80 15.37 15.93
CA GLY A 99 -13.44 13.98 16.08
C GLY A 99 -12.55 13.51 14.92
N VAL A 100 -11.50 12.75 15.23
CA VAL A 100 -10.65 12.09 14.24
C VAL A 100 -10.83 10.59 14.34
N ILE A 101 -10.80 9.92 13.18
CA ILE A 101 -10.84 8.46 13.12
C ILE A 101 -9.42 7.96 12.96
N CYS A 102 -8.94 7.24 13.97
CA CYS A 102 -7.63 6.61 13.95
C CYS A 102 -7.77 5.17 13.47
N MET A 103 -7.07 4.83 12.39
CA MET A 103 -7.00 3.48 11.84
C MET A 103 -5.54 3.02 11.79
N PRO A 104 -5.26 1.73 12.01
CA PRO A 104 -3.93 1.20 11.79
C PRO A 104 -3.55 1.37 10.31
N LYS A 105 -2.33 1.86 10.06
CA LYS A 105 -1.76 1.82 8.72
C LYS A 105 -1.29 0.39 8.44
N LEU A 106 -2.06 -0.34 7.65
CA LEU A 106 -1.68 -1.68 7.23
C LEU A 106 -0.47 -1.63 6.30
N ASP A 107 0.38 -2.65 6.40
CA ASP A 107 1.61 -2.76 5.63
C ASP A 107 1.46 -3.84 4.55
N GLY A 108 0.90 -3.45 3.41
CA GLY A 108 0.67 -4.34 2.29
C GLY A 108 0.67 -3.60 0.97
N LEU A 109 -0.31 -3.92 0.13
CA LEU A 109 -0.49 -3.36 -1.20
C LEU A 109 -1.89 -2.80 -1.35
N SER A 110 -1.97 -1.52 -1.66
CA SER A 110 -3.26 -0.89 -1.87
C SER A 110 -3.91 -1.41 -3.14
N LEU A 111 -5.15 -1.91 -3.02
CA LEU A 111 -6.00 -2.30 -4.15
C LEU A 111 -7.27 -1.47 -4.17
N LEU A 112 -7.75 -1.25 -5.39
CA LEU A 112 -9.09 -0.80 -5.74
C LEU A 112 -9.90 -2.01 -6.17
N TYR A 113 -11.06 -2.21 -5.57
CA TYR A 113 -11.96 -3.32 -5.86
C TYR A 113 -13.30 -2.79 -6.36
N ASN A 114 -13.73 -3.30 -7.50
CA ASN A 114 -15.06 -3.05 -8.05
C ASN A 114 -16.03 -4.04 -7.42
N GLU A 115 -16.89 -3.58 -6.52
CA GLU A 115 -17.86 -4.41 -5.80
C GLU A 115 -18.97 -4.95 -6.72
N LEU A 116 -19.16 -4.34 -7.91
CA LEU A 116 -20.19 -4.75 -8.87
C LEU A 116 -19.69 -5.82 -9.85
N THR A 117 -18.46 -5.70 -10.34
CA THR A 117 -17.87 -6.61 -11.33
C THR A 117 -16.90 -7.64 -10.74
N GLY A 118 -16.44 -7.40 -9.51
CA GLY A 118 -15.42 -8.19 -8.83
C GLY A 118 -14.02 -8.06 -9.45
N GLU A 119 -13.75 -6.96 -10.16
CA GLU A 119 -12.43 -6.60 -10.68
C GLU A 119 -11.57 -5.97 -9.58
N ALA A 120 -10.27 -6.25 -9.59
CA ALA A 120 -9.34 -5.70 -8.63
C ALA A 120 -8.13 -5.08 -9.35
N TYR A 121 -7.74 -3.87 -8.95
CA TYR A 121 -6.62 -3.14 -9.52
C TYR A 121 -5.64 -2.70 -8.44
N SER A 122 -4.34 -2.86 -8.67
CA SER A 122 -3.35 -2.21 -7.81
C SER A 122 -3.29 -0.70 -8.08
N ARG A 123 -2.84 0.09 -7.11
CA ARG A 123 -2.64 1.54 -7.31
C ARG A 123 -1.70 1.89 -8.48
N GLY A 124 -0.70 1.05 -8.76
CA GLY A 124 0.32 1.28 -9.78
C GLY A 124 1.10 2.59 -9.66
N GLY A 125 1.36 3.26 -10.79
CA GLY A 125 2.37 4.31 -10.99
C GLY A 125 1.84 5.74 -11.23
N ILE A 126 2.67 6.58 -11.85
CA ILE A 126 2.56 8.07 -11.86
C ILE A 126 1.30 8.60 -12.58
N GLU A 127 0.66 7.84 -13.46
CA GLU A 127 -0.37 8.35 -14.39
C GLU A 127 -1.79 7.77 -14.19
N ASN A 128 -2.22 7.52 -12.95
CA ASN A 128 -3.52 6.87 -12.68
C ASN A 128 -3.64 5.50 -13.37
N GLU A 129 -2.53 4.77 -13.42
CA GLU A 129 -2.43 3.46 -14.05
C GLU A 129 -2.05 2.43 -13.00
N GLY A 130 -2.81 1.33 -12.97
CA GLY A 130 -2.67 0.21 -12.08
C GLY A 130 -2.36 -1.09 -12.79
N GLN A 131 -2.29 -2.16 -12.01
CA GLN A 131 -2.20 -3.54 -12.51
C GLN A 131 -3.53 -4.24 -12.30
N ASP A 132 -4.05 -4.93 -13.32
CA ASP A 132 -5.14 -5.90 -13.17
C ASP A 132 -4.69 -7.05 -12.26
N CYS A 133 -5.27 -7.09 -11.08
CA CYS A 133 -5.03 -8.07 -10.03
C CYS A 133 -6.22 -9.01 -9.83
N THR A 134 -7.21 -8.99 -10.72
CA THR A 134 -8.49 -9.69 -10.55
C THR A 134 -8.30 -11.20 -10.33
N SER A 135 -7.47 -11.84 -11.16
CA SER A 135 -7.18 -13.28 -11.02
C SER A 135 -6.46 -13.61 -9.71
N HIS A 136 -5.54 -12.76 -9.27
CA HIS A 136 -4.77 -12.94 -8.04
C HIS A 136 -5.63 -12.71 -6.80
N TYR A 137 -6.47 -11.69 -6.84
CA TYR A 137 -7.43 -11.39 -5.79
C TYR A 137 -8.41 -12.55 -5.57
N ARG A 138 -8.95 -13.10 -6.67
CA ARG A 138 -9.90 -14.24 -6.62
C ARG A 138 -9.26 -15.56 -6.16
N ALA A 139 -7.95 -15.71 -6.28
CA ALA A 139 -7.24 -16.87 -5.78
C ALA A 139 -7.06 -16.86 -4.24
N SER A 140 -7.29 -15.71 -3.59
CA SER A 140 -7.35 -15.65 -2.14
C SER A 140 -8.75 -16.04 -1.65
N ILE A 141 -8.81 -17.10 -0.83
CA ILE A 141 -10.03 -17.50 -0.13
C ILE A 141 -10.34 -16.62 1.10
N GLN A 142 -9.35 -15.90 1.63
CA GLN A 142 -9.54 -15.00 2.79
C GLN A 142 -9.99 -13.60 2.38
N CYS A 143 -9.93 -13.24 1.09
CA CYS A 143 -10.53 -12.02 0.55
C CYS A 143 -12.06 -12.08 0.68
N TYR A 144 -12.57 -11.57 1.80
CA TYR A 144 -14.00 -11.51 2.09
C TYR A 144 -14.69 -10.45 1.20
N ASN A 145 -15.68 -10.86 0.42
CA ASN A 145 -16.48 -9.98 -0.46
C ASN A 145 -17.96 -10.09 -0.08
N PRO A 146 -18.38 -9.44 1.02
CA PRO A 146 -19.80 -9.40 1.35
C PRO A 146 -20.57 -8.64 0.28
N ALA A 147 -21.86 -8.96 0.14
CA ALA A 147 -22.75 -8.12 -0.66
C ALA A 147 -22.66 -6.67 -0.17
N SER A 148 -22.31 -5.79 -1.09
CA SER A 148 -22.01 -4.38 -0.84
C SER A 148 -22.88 -3.52 -1.75
N SER A 149 -23.32 -2.36 -1.25
CA SER A 149 -23.99 -1.34 -2.05
C SER A 149 -23.00 -0.32 -2.64
N PHE A 150 -21.72 -0.42 -2.29
CA PHE A 150 -20.68 0.46 -2.84
C PHE A 150 -20.39 0.10 -4.29
N HIS A 151 -19.94 1.06 -5.08
CA HIS A 151 -19.43 0.77 -6.42
C HIS A 151 -17.97 0.35 -6.34
N TYR A 152 -17.12 1.19 -5.76
CA TYR A 152 -15.72 0.85 -5.53
C TYR A 152 -15.35 0.95 -4.06
N THR A 153 -14.58 -0.03 -3.59
CA THR A 153 -13.87 0.06 -2.31
C THR A 153 -12.37 0.07 -2.56
N PHE A 154 -11.63 0.75 -1.69
CA PHE A 154 -10.18 0.62 -1.66
C PHE A 154 -9.72 0.16 -0.28
N GLY A 155 -8.63 -0.58 -0.28
CA GLY A 155 -8.17 -1.33 0.87
C GLY A 155 -6.74 -1.78 0.73
N GLU A 156 -6.27 -2.54 1.71
CA GLU A 156 -4.92 -3.10 1.73
C GLU A 156 -4.98 -4.62 1.56
N PHE A 157 -4.27 -5.12 0.56
CA PHE A 157 -3.96 -6.54 0.38
C PHE A 157 -2.75 -6.88 1.24
N VAL A 158 -2.94 -7.78 2.21
CA VAL A 158 -1.97 -8.08 3.26
C VAL A 158 -1.87 -9.58 3.49
N ILE A 159 -0.80 -10.03 4.12
CA ILE A 159 -0.74 -11.37 4.73
C ILE A 159 -0.67 -11.15 6.24
N ASN A 160 -1.54 -11.80 7.00
CA ASN A 160 -1.51 -11.68 8.45
C ASN A 160 -0.14 -12.14 8.98
N ARG A 161 0.38 -11.48 10.02
CA ARG A 161 1.70 -11.82 10.57
C ARG A 161 1.78 -13.27 11.05
N SER A 162 0.74 -13.77 11.71
CA SER A 162 0.70 -15.16 12.21
C SER A 162 0.69 -16.17 11.06
N ASP A 163 -0.17 -15.96 10.05
CA ASP A 163 -0.17 -16.75 8.81
C ASP A 163 1.19 -16.67 8.11
N TRP A 164 1.80 -15.48 8.06
CA TRP A 164 3.12 -15.31 7.45
C TRP A 164 4.20 -16.12 8.17
N GLU A 165 4.24 -16.03 9.50
CA GLU A 165 5.19 -16.76 10.35
C GLU A 165 5.02 -18.28 10.21
N GLN A 166 3.77 -18.77 10.12
CA GLN A 166 3.49 -20.20 9.98
C GLN A 166 3.78 -20.73 8.56
N HIS A 167 3.43 -19.95 7.53
CA HIS A 167 3.41 -20.44 6.16
C HIS A 167 4.63 -20.04 5.33
N PHE A 168 5.35 -18.97 5.67
CA PHE A 168 6.39 -18.38 4.83
C PHE A 168 7.73 -18.17 5.53
N HIS A 169 7.75 -17.85 6.83
CA HIS A 169 8.99 -17.53 7.53
C HIS A 169 10.01 -18.68 7.47
N GLY A 170 11.23 -18.35 7.05
CA GLY A 170 12.32 -19.32 6.86
C GLY A 170 12.16 -20.26 5.66
N LYS A 171 11.05 -20.17 4.91
CA LYS A 171 10.79 -21.01 3.73
C LYS A 171 11.22 -20.30 2.46
N ARG A 172 11.49 -21.10 1.43
CA ARG A 172 11.82 -20.63 0.08
C ARG A 172 10.61 -20.70 -0.83
N SER A 173 10.47 -19.69 -1.67
CA SER A 173 9.49 -19.71 -2.77
C SER A 173 9.79 -20.88 -3.70
N LYS A 174 8.81 -21.72 -3.99
CA LYS A 174 8.95 -22.79 -4.99
C LYS A 174 9.08 -22.28 -6.42
N PHE A 175 8.85 -20.98 -6.63
CA PHE A 175 8.87 -20.34 -7.94
C PHE A 175 10.18 -19.59 -8.21
N THR A 176 10.76 -18.94 -7.19
CA THR A 176 12.02 -18.18 -7.35
C THR A 176 13.20 -18.80 -6.63
N GLY A 177 12.96 -19.69 -5.66
CA GLY A 177 13.99 -20.24 -4.78
C GLY A 177 14.42 -19.28 -3.65
N ASP A 178 13.96 -18.03 -3.65
CA ASP A 178 14.32 -17.03 -2.64
C ASP A 178 13.59 -17.25 -1.32
N ILE A 179 14.21 -16.83 -0.22
CA ILE A 179 13.59 -16.82 1.09
C ILE A 179 12.57 -15.67 1.16
N PHE A 180 11.39 -15.95 1.71
CA PHE A 180 10.40 -14.91 2.01
C PHE A 180 10.92 -13.94 3.06
N LYS A 181 10.93 -12.64 2.74
CA LYS A 181 11.57 -11.60 3.59
C LYS A 181 10.63 -11.00 4.64
N SER A 182 9.41 -10.67 4.25
CA SER A 182 8.41 -10.03 5.13
C SER A 182 6.98 -10.30 4.61
N PRO A 183 5.93 -10.07 5.43
CA PRO A 183 4.54 -10.16 4.98
C PRO A 183 4.25 -9.28 3.76
N ARG A 184 4.65 -8.01 3.80
CA ARG A 184 4.46 -7.05 2.71
C ARG A 184 5.18 -7.50 1.42
N ASN A 185 6.47 -7.86 1.53
CA ASN A 185 7.24 -8.29 0.36
C ASN A 185 6.69 -9.59 -0.24
N THR A 186 6.20 -10.49 0.62
CA THR A 186 5.54 -11.71 0.17
C THR A 186 4.25 -11.36 -0.56
N ALA A 187 3.36 -10.56 0.02
CA ALA A 187 2.14 -10.11 -0.64
C ALA A 187 2.42 -9.43 -1.99
N ALA A 188 3.45 -8.56 -2.05
CA ALA A 188 3.87 -7.89 -3.27
C ALA A 188 4.36 -8.86 -4.33
N GLY A 189 5.26 -9.77 -3.93
CA GLY A 189 5.78 -10.80 -4.81
C GLY A 189 4.67 -11.68 -5.37
N LEU A 190 3.69 -12.09 -4.56
CA LEU A 190 2.56 -12.90 -5.00
C LEU A 190 1.66 -12.14 -5.98
N LEU A 191 1.35 -10.87 -5.72
CA LEU A 191 0.46 -10.06 -6.57
C LEU A 191 1.08 -9.72 -7.94
N ASN A 192 2.41 -9.59 -7.99
CA ASN A 192 3.16 -9.20 -9.19
C ASN A 192 3.48 -10.36 -10.14
N ARG A 193 3.16 -11.60 -9.78
CA ARG A 193 3.37 -12.77 -10.65
C ARG A 193 2.54 -12.70 -11.91
N ASP A 194 2.97 -13.39 -12.96
CA ASP A 194 2.16 -13.48 -14.19
C ASP A 194 0.84 -14.22 -13.92
N GLU A 195 0.94 -15.34 -13.19
CA GLU A 195 -0.19 -16.20 -12.87
C GLU A 195 -0.38 -16.36 -11.34
N PRO A 196 -1.64 -16.46 -10.87
CA PRO A 196 -1.96 -16.69 -9.47
C PRO A 196 -1.40 -18.04 -8.98
N CYS A 197 -1.26 -18.17 -7.67
CA CYS A 197 -0.76 -19.40 -7.05
C CYS A 197 -1.41 -19.68 -5.70
N ASP A 198 -1.17 -20.88 -5.18
CA ASP A 198 -1.68 -21.39 -3.91
C ASP A 198 -1.28 -20.54 -2.71
N TYR A 199 -0.11 -19.91 -2.71
CA TYR A 199 0.29 -19.00 -1.63
C TYR A 199 -0.66 -17.82 -1.39
N LEU A 200 -1.51 -17.47 -2.37
CA LEU A 200 -2.51 -16.41 -2.22
C LEU A 200 -3.63 -16.78 -1.24
N GLU A 201 -3.79 -18.05 -0.88
CA GLU A 201 -4.78 -18.49 0.12
C GLU A 201 -4.58 -17.86 1.50
N HIS A 202 -3.36 -17.36 1.78
CA HIS A 202 -3.00 -16.69 3.04
C HIS A 202 -3.09 -15.17 3.00
N ALA A 203 -3.45 -14.59 1.86
CA ALA A 203 -3.57 -13.15 1.72
C ALA A 203 -5.01 -12.70 1.99
N SER A 204 -5.19 -11.57 2.66
CA SER A 204 -6.48 -10.97 2.99
C SER A 204 -6.59 -9.57 2.39
N PHE A 205 -7.81 -9.06 2.26
CA PHE A 205 -8.08 -7.69 1.82
C PHE A 205 -8.89 -6.91 2.85
N PHE A 206 -8.29 -5.86 3.42
CA PHE A 206 -8.92 -5.00 4.42
C PHE A 206 -9.33 -3.67 3.80
N ARG A 207 -10.63 -3.42 3.73
CA ARG A 207 -11.20 -2.20 3.16
C ARG A 207 -11.14 -1.05 4.17
N TYR A 208 -10.68 0.11 3.71
CA TYR A 208 -10.60 1.33 4.54
C TYR A 208 -11.24 2.55 3.88
N GLY A 209 -11.77 2.43 2.67
CA GLY A 209 -12.56 3.50 2.06
C GLY A 209 -13.33 3.08 0.82
N VAL A 210 -14.06 4.04 0.26
CA VAL A 210 -14.97 3.90 -0.88
C VAL A 210 -14.79 5.06 -1.84
N ASP A 211 -15.32 4.93 -3.06
CA ASP A 211 -15.41 6.04 -4.01
C ASP A 211 -16.21 7.24 -3.46
N GLU A 212 -16.01 8.40 -4.08
CA GLU A 212 -16.62 9.66 -3.67
C GLU A 212 -18.15 9.63 -3.72
N SER A 213 -18.75 8.93 -4.69
CA SER A 213 -20.21 8.85 -4.79
C SER A 213 -20.81 8.06 -3.63
N SER A 214 -20.20 6.91 -3.29
CA SER A 214 -20.55 6.10 -2.12
C SER A 214 -20.31 6.84 -0.79
N LEU A 215 -19.31 7.73 -0.74
CA LEU A 215 -19.00 8.51 0.47
C LEU A 215 -20.11 9.51 0.80
N HIS A 216 -20.80 10.07 -0.20
CA HIS A 216 -21.87 11.05 0.01
C HIS A 216 -23.10 10.51 0.76
N ASP A 217 -23.27 9.18 0.80
CA ASP A 217 -24.36 8.54 1.56
C ASP A 217 -24.11 8.54 3.08
N TYR A 218 -22.95 9.02 3.55
CA TYR A 218 -22.55 8.97 4.95
C TYR A 218 -22.32 10.35 5.54
N ASN A 219 -22.95 10.60 6.69
CA ASN A 219 -22.79 11.86 7.44
C ASN A 219 -21.40 12.00 8.09
N ASN A 220 -20.71 10.89 8.35
CA ASN A 220 -19.37 10.88 8.92
C ASN A 220 -18.60 9.60 8.56
N PHE A 221 -17.28 9.70 8.59
CA PHE A 221 -16.37 8.60 8.25
C PHE A 221 -16.50 7.41 9.20
N HIS A 222 -16.87 7.62 10.47
CA HIS A 222 -17.08 6.52 11.42
C HIS A 222 -18.17 5.55 10.96
N SER A 223 -19.31 6.10 10.55
CA SER A 223 -20.47 5.34 10.08
C SER A 223 -20.12 4.56 8.81
N LEU A 224 -19.31 5.17 7.93
CA LEU A 224 -18.78 4.50 6.75
C LEU A 224 -17.89 3.32 7.14
N VAL A 225 -16.92 3.52 8.05
CA VAL A 225 -16.00 2.47 8.48
C VAL A 225 -16.75 1.28 9.09
N ILE A 226 -17.77 1.53 9.91
CA ILE A 226 -18.66 0.48 10.43
C ILE A 226 -19.35 -0.28 9.28
N SER A 227 -19.88 0.44 8.29
CA SER A 227 -20.58 -0.17 7.14
C SER A 227 -19.66 -0.98 6.23
N ILE A 228 -18.45 -0.49 5.96
CA ILE A 228 -17.45 -1.20 5.14
C ILE A 228 -16.99 -2.46 5.85
N ASN A 229 -16.83 -2.40 7.17
CA ASN A 229 -16.24 -3.44 7.98
C ASN A 229 -17.28 -4.14 8.87
N LYS A 230 -18.53 -4.31 8.38
CA LYS A 230 -19.67 -4.93 9.10
C LYS A 230 -19.37 -6.25 9.83
N SER A 231 -18.23 -6.89 9.55
CA SER A 231 -17.77 -8.13 10.18
C SER A 231 -16.42 -8.05 10.92
N ILE A 232 -15.67 -6.94 10.84
CA ILE A 232 -14.27 -6.85 11.33
C ILE A 232 -14.16 -6.05 12.64
N PHE A 233 -15.03 -5.05 12.88
CA PHE A 233 -14.89 -4.19 14.08
C PHE A 233 -15.32 -4.84 15.41
N THR A 234 -15.94 -6.03 15.39
CA THR A 234 -16.21 -6.79 16.62
C THR A 234 -14.92 -7.28 17.30
N ILE A 235 -13.77 -7.30 16.60
CA ILE A 235 -12.50 -7.85 17.11
C ILE A 235 -11.54 -6.77 17.63
N LEU A 236 -11.69 -5.50 17.24
CA LEU A 236 -10.76 -4.41 17.58
C LEU A 236 -11.20 -3.50 18.73
N LEU A 237 -12.34 -3.80 19.36
CA LEU A 237 -12.90 -3.03 20.50
C LEU A 237 -12.93 -3.82 21.82
N LEU A 238 -12.13 -4.89 21.94
CA LEU A 238 -11.89 -5.60 23.20
C LEU A 238 -10.43 -5.43 23.65
#